data_AF-A0A933RF15-F1
#
_entry.id   AF-A0A933RF15-F1
#
_cell.length_a   1.000
_cell.length_b   1.000
_cell.length_c   1.000
_cell.angle_alpha   90.00
_cell.angle_beta   90.00
_cell.angle_gamma   90.00
#
_symmetry.space_group_name_H-M   'P 1'
#
loop_
_entity.id
_entity.type
_entity.pdbx_description
1 polymer ?
#
loop_
_entity_poly.entity_id
_entity_poly.type
_entity_poly.pdbx_seq_one_letter_code
_entity_poly.pdbx_strand_id
1 'polypeptide(L)'
;MPTFCRHNRLVERCPICSKQDRSSSPTRSAPRRPSKPAGAPTRAPRKSASGGMVTRRMQRAPDDGYEHDLVPGLRSSVDAARLADELALSDARLLALPNEPFFAELAAEPDRDRAARVAFLTAYLWPVDGAEDPFASIRAVAADPAALSSAQTGAMSSHDPAKGERVLDAFQHWADRSGGPHAALVGDEGWDPARRFDRAFERLGGVARPSRLEFLVIAARLQLAEMDINTMHLSAATPMDPVLLAAKRILGIGDIILLRRRANELAHAVGVPVAAMDLALFNWAAGPEEARTTGGLDVEADAEVRARIAGALGLAP
;
A
#
# COMPACT_ATOMS: atom_id res chain seq x y z
N MET A 1 29.73 1.85 -26.53
CA MET A 1 28.35 1.32 -26.43
C MET A 1 27.62 2.13 -25.37
N PRO A 2 26.36 2.54 -25.60
CA PRO A 2 25.60 3.26 -24.59
C PRO A 2 25.43 2.39 -23.34
N THR A 3 25.90 2.87 -22.19
CA THR A 3 25.71 2.21 -20.90
C THR A 3 24.37 2.62 -20.30
N PHE A 4 23.59 1.63 -19.90
CA PHE A 4 22.37 1.82 -19.14
C PHE A 4 22.69 1.74 -17.65
N CYS A 5 22.17 2.67 -16.86
CA CYS A 5 22.30 2.65 -15.41
C CYS A 5 21.29 1.68 -14.77
N ARG A 6 21.40 1.48 -13.44
CA ARG A 6 20.41 0.72 -12.63
C ARG A 6 18.97 1.28 -12.69
N HIS A 7 18.77 2.48 -13.23
CA HIS A 7 17.45 3.08 -13.46
C HIS A 7 16.89 2.80 -14.87
N ASN A 8 17.51 1.89 -15.62
CA ASN A 8 17.14 1.49 -16.98
C ASN A 8 17.01 2.67 -17.96
N ARG A 9 17.84 3.69 -17.77
CA ARG A 9 18.03 4.82 -18.67
C ARG A 9 19.50 4.88 -19.06
N LEU A 10 19.78 5.48 -20.22
CA LEU A 10 21.15 5.88 -20.57
C LEU A 10 21.73 6.71 -19.43
N VAL A 11 22.93 6.36 -18.95
CA VAL A 11 23.59 7.02 -17.81
C VAL A 11 23.53 8.54 -17.95
N GLU A 12 23.85 9.06 -19.14
CA GLU A 12 23.86 10.49 -19.50
C GLU A 12 22.49 11.19 -19.44
N ARG A 13 21.38 10.44 -19.54
CA ARG A 13 19.99 10.98 -19.58
C ARG A 13 19.17 10.62 -18.34
N CYS A 14 19.77 9.91 -17.38
CA CYS A 14 19.09 9.56 -16.16
C CYS A 14 19.09 10.78 -15.22
N PRO A 15 17.94 11.39 -14.87
CA PRO A 15 17.91 12.54 -13.97
C PRO A 15 18.36 12.20 -12.55
N ILE A 16 18.49 10.91 -12.21
CA ILE A 16 19.01 10.42 -10.94
C ILE A 16 20.54 10.33 -11.01
N CYS A 17 21.09 9.57 -11.95
CA CYS A 17 22.55 9.41 -12.10
C CYS A 17 23.26 10.72 -12.50
N SER A 18 22.66 11.53 -13.39
CA SER A 18 23.26 12.80 -13.84
C SER A 18 23.34 13.86 -12.73
N LYS A 19 22.56 13.73 -11.65
CA LYS A 19 22.72 14.58 -10.45
C LYS A 19 23.90 14.13 -9.59
N GLN A 20 24.09 12.82 -9.41
CA GLN A 20 25.24 12.26 -8.68
C GLN A 20 26.57 12.68 -9.35
N ASP A 21 26.65 12.66 -10.67
CA ASP A 21 27.83 13.14 -11.42
C ASP A 21 28.10 14.65 -11.25
N ARG A 22 27.06 15.45 -11.00
CA ARG A 22 27.21 16.89 -10.72
C ARG A 22 27.65 17.18 -9.30
N SER A 23 27.33 16.29 -8.35
CA SER A 23 27.71 16.42 -6.94
C SER A 23 29.16 16.03 -6.67
N SER A 24 29.78 15.21 -7.54
CA SER A 24 31.18 14.78 -7.43
C SER A 24 32.20 15.74 -8.07
N SER A 25 31.74 16.81 -8.71
CA SER A 25 32.60 17.88 -9.23
C SER A 25 32.68 19.02 -8.22
N PRO A 26 33.88 19.52 -7.84
CA PRO A 26 33.99 20.67 -6.96
C PRO A 26 33.32 21.88 -7.62
N THR A 27 32.27 22.39 -6.98
CA THR A 27 31.45 23.50 -7.45
C THR A 27 32.28 24.76 -7.64
N ARG A 28 32.58 25.10 -8.91
CA ARG A 28 32.90 26.48 -9.31
C ARG A 28 31.61 27.28 -9.33
N SER A 29 31.51 28.25 -8.42
CA SER A 29 30.43 29.24 -8.37
C SER A 29 30.39 30.05 -9.68
N ALA A 30 29.36 29.84 -10.48
CA ALA A 30 29.07 30.70 -11.63
C ALA A 30 28.00 31.75 -11.23
N PRO A 31 28.15 33.03 -11.62
CA PRO A 31 27.25 34.09 -11.20
C PRO A 31 25.87 33.98 -11.88
N ARG A 32 24.81 34.16 -11.07
CA ARG A 32 23.41 34.23 -11.51
C ARG A 32 23.20 35.41 -12.46
N ARG A 33 22.65 35.14 -13.65
CA ARG A 33 22.22 36.14 -14.62
C ARG A 33 20.90 36.79 -14.16
N PRO A 34 20.74 38.13 -14.22
CA PRO A 34 19.52 38.80 -13.80
C PRO A 34 18.38 38.55 -14.80
N SER A 35 17.21 38.16 -14.27
CA SER A 35 15.97 37.99 -15.03
C SER A 35 15.28 39.34 -15.25
N LYS A 36 15.02 39.70 -16.51
CA LYS A 36 14.17 40.85 -16.89
C LYS A 36 12.69 40.53 -16.64
N PRO A 37 11.86 41.51 -16.20
CA PRO A 37 10.43 41.32 -16.08
C PRO A 37 9.74 41.41 -17.45
N ALA A 38 8.94 40.40 -17.79
CA ALA A 38 8.04 40.44 -18.93
C ALA A 38 6.67 40.93 -18.46
N GLY A 39 6.17 41.99 -19.10
CA GLY A 39 4.90 42.65 -18.79
C GLY A 39 3.68 41.75 -19.00
N ALA A 40 2.68 41.96 -18.14
CA ALA A 40 1.40 41.28 -18.18
C ALA A 40 0.49 41.83 -19.29
N PRO A 41 -0.28 40.96 -19.98
CA PRO A 41 -1.57 41.34 -20.53
C PRO A 41 -2.67 40.74 -19.66
N THR A 42 -3.46 41.63 -19.04
CA THR A 42 -4.73 41.30 -18.39
C THR A 42 -5.75 40.82 -19.42
N ARG A 43 -6.03 39.51 -19.42
CA ARG A 43 -7.20 38.97 -20.11
C ARG A 43 -8.00 38.13 -19.11
N ALA A 44 -9.21 38.59 -18.80
CA ALA A 44 -10.11 37.94 -17.86
C ALA A 44 -10.45 36.51 -18.32
N PRO A 45 -10.37 35.50 -17.43
CA PRO A 45 -10.71 34.14 -17.80
C PRO A 45 -12.23 33.99 -17.92
N ARG A 46 -12.67 33.54 -19.11
CA ARG A 46 -14.04 33.08 -19.35
C ARG A 46 -14.28 31.83 -18.50
N LYS A 47 -15.34 31.83 -17.68
CA LYS A 47 -15.82 30.65 -16.93
C LYS A 47 -16.27 29.57 -17.92
N SER A 48 -15.43 28.57 -18.15
CA SER A 48 -15.85 27.30 -18.74
C SER A 48 -16.32 26.36 -17.62
N ALA A 49 -17.57 25.94 -17.70
CA ALA A 49 -18.13 24.89 -16.86
C ALA A 49 -17.53 23.53 -17.25
N SER A 50 -16.38 23.19 -16.67
CA SER A 50 -15.85 21.83 -16.63
C SER A 50 -15.70 21.45 -15.17
N GLY A 51 -16.31 20.33 -14.76
CA GLY A 51 -16.25 19.81 -13.39
C GLY A 51 -14.85 19.96 -12.81
N GLY A 52 -14.75 20.72 -11.71
CA GLY A 52 -13.49 21.22 -11.21
C GLY A 52 -12.51 20.10 -10.88
N MET A 53 -11.30 20.19 -11.41
CA MET A 53 -10.17 19.38 -10.97
C MET A 53 -9.89 19.72 -9.50
N VAL A 54 -10.33 18.86 -8.58
CA VAL A 54 -10.02 18.99 -7.16
C VAL A 54 -8.56 18.58 -6.98
N THR A 55 -7.68 19.57 -6.86
CA THR A 55 -6.27 19.32 -6.53
C THR A 55 -6.14 19.26 -5.01
N ARG A 56 -5.96 18.05 -4.47
CA ARG A 56 -5.61 17.90 -3.06
C ARG A 56 -4.14 18.31 -2.89
N ARG A 57 -3.90 19.46 -2.25
CA ARG A 57 -2.54 19.91 -1.92
C ARG A 57 -2.01 19.05 -0.77
N MET A 58 -1.29 17.98 -1.09
CA MET A 58 -0.59 17.20 -0.07
C MET A 58 0.57 18.02 0.48
N GLN A 59 0.54 18.26 1.79
CA GLN A 59 1.61 18.90 2.53
C GLN A 59 2.87 18.02 2.41
N ARG A 60 3.95 18.59 1.89
CA ARG A 60 5.27 17.96 1.86
C ARG A 60 6.13 18.64 2.89
N ALA A 61 6.98 17.87 3.55
CA ALA A 61 8.05 18.46 4.33
C ALA A 61 8.96 19.31 3.41
N PRO A 62 9.60 20.35 3.94
CA PRO A 62 10.54 21.16 3.17
C PRO A 62 11.67 20.28 2.62
N ASP A 63 12.12 20.60 1.41
CA ASP A 63 13.33 19.97 0.85
C ASP A 63 14.53 20.36 1.72
N ASP A 64 15.16 19.37 2.34
CA ASP A 64 16.34 19.52 3.21
C ASP A 64 17.61 18.95 2.56
N GLY A 65 17.55 18.64 1.26
CA GLY A 65 18.65 18.04 0.52
C GLY A 65 18.77 16.52 0.67
N TYR A 66 17.81 15.86 1.36
CA TYR A 66 17.79 14.40 1.46
C TYR A 66 17.70 13.74 0.07
N GLU A 67 18.65 12.84 -0.20
CA GLU A 67 18.68 11.99 -1.38
C GLU A 67 19.08 10.56 -0.99
N HIS A 68 18.36 9.56 -1.48
CA HIS A 68 18.64 8.16 -1.19
C HIS A 68 18.26 7.24 -2.35
N ASP A 69 19.11 6.27 -2.68
CA ASP A 69 18.96 5.41 -3.87
C ASP A 69 17.74 4.47 -3.80
N LEU A 70 17.34 4.07 -2.59
CA LEU A 70 16.15 3.22 -2.39
C LEU A 70 14.84 4.00 -2.58
N VAL A 71 14.84 5.30 -2.29
CA VAL A 71 13.65 6.17 -2.27
C VAL A 71 13.94 7.49 -3.01
N PRO A 72 14.34 7.45 -4.29
CA PRO A 72 14.89 8.61 -5.01
C PRO A 72 13.86 9.72 -5.28
N GLY A 73 12.58 9.46 -5.00
CA GLY A 73 11.51 10.44 -5.10
C GLY A 73 11.27 11.23 -3.81
N LEU A 74 11.82 10.78 -2.67
CA LEU A 74 11.83 11.57 -1.44
C LEU A 74 12.89 12.67 -1.51
N ARG A 75 12.57 13.81 -0.89
CA ARG A 75 13.39 15.04 -0.88
C ARG A 75 13.56 15.63 0.51
N SER A 76 13.01 14.97 1.52
CA SER A 76 13.08 15.40 2.91
C SER A 76 13.38 14.21 3.81
N SER A 77 14.32 14.38 4.73
CA SER A 77 14.61 13.42 5.78
C SER A 77 13.39 13.19 6.68
N VAL A 78 12.51 14.18 6.83
CA VAL A 78 11.24 14.05 7.56
C VAL A 78 10.27 13.10 6.87
N ASP A 79 10.13 13.19 5.54
CA ASP A 79 9.27 12.28 4.77
C ASP A 79 9.84 10.84 4.76
N ALA A 80 11.17 10.71 4.79
CA ALA A 80 11.86 9.42 4.91
C ALA A 80 11.74 8.82 6.31
N ALA A 81 11.84 9.64 7.36
CA ALA A 81 11.57 9.21 8.74
C ALA A 81 10.13 8.74 8.90
N ARG A 82 9.17 9.48 8.34
CA ARG A 82 7.76 9.03 8.32
C ARG A 82 7.62 7.69 7.60
N LEU A 83 8.26 7.50 6.45
CA LEU A 83 8.23 6.20 5.76
C LEU A 83 8.80 5.08 6.64
N ALA A 84 9.87 5.34 7.39
CA ALA A 84 10.41 4.36 8.33
C ALA A 84 9.40 3.99 9.43
N ASP A 85 8.70 4.98 9.97
CA ASP A 85 7.67 4.78 11.00
C ASP A 85 6.49 3.95 10.45
N GLU A 86 6.00 4.26 9.24
CA GLU A 86 4.87 3.52 8.64
C GLU A 86 5.24 2.08 8.26
N LEU A 87 6.48 1.84 7.80
CA LEU A 87 6.97 0.50 7.50
C LEU A 87 7.11 -0.33 8.77
N ALA A 88 7.67 0.24 9.84
CA ALA A 88 7.82 -0.43 11.12
C ALA A 88 6.47 -0.77 11.77
N LEU A 89 5.51 0.18 11.73
CA LEU A 89 4.15 -0.04 12.22
C LEU A 89 3.45 -1.16 11.43
N SER A 90 3.56 -1.15 10.11
CA SER A 90 2.90 -2.14 9.27
C SER A 90 3.50 -3.55 9.45
N ASP A 91 4.81 -3.65 9.66
CA ASP A 91 5.47 -4.91 10.00
C ASP A 91 5.01 -5.43 11.37
N ALA A 92 5.00 -4.57 12.39
CA ALA A 92 4.48 -4.92 13.72
C ALA A 92 3.02 -5.40 13.65
N ARG A 93 2.18 -4.72 12.88
CA ARG A 93 0.78 -5.10 12.62
C ARG A 93 0.68 -6.50 12.02
N LEU A 94 1.51 -6.84 11.03
CA LEU A 94 1.50 -8.18 10.41
C LEU A 94 1.94 -9.29 11.37
N LEU A 95 2.88 -9.00 12.27
CA LEU A 95 3.34 -9.95 13.28
C LEU A 95 2.29 -10.13 14.38
N ALA A 96 1.55 -9.08 14.72
CA ALA A 96 0.51 -9.11 15.73
C ALA A 96 -0.76 -9.85 15.29
N LEU A 97 -1.06 -9.90 13.98
CA LEU A 97 -2.29 -10.51 13.45
C LEU A 97 -2.66 -11.85 14.12
N PRO A 98 -1.81 -12.89 14.18
CA PRO A 98 -2.23 -14.18 14.74
C PRO A 98 -2.48 -14.18 16.25
N ASN A 99 -2.04 -13.13 16.96
CA ASN A 99 -2.12 -13.00 18.41
C ASN A 99 -3.24 -12.05 18.87
N GLU A 100 -3.78 -11.23 17.97
CA GLU A 100 -4.94 -10.39 18.27
C GLU A 100 -6.17 -11.29 18.47
N PRO A 101 -6.98 -11.11 19.53
CA PRO A 101 -8.07 -12.03 19.88
C PRO A 101 -9.02 -12.39 18.73
N PHE A 102 -9.51 -11.42 17.96
CA PHE A 102 -10.44 -11.70 16.86
C PHE A 102 -9.78 -12.57 15.77
N PHE A 103 -8.54 -12.28 15.42
CA PHE A 103 -7.79 -13.08 14.46
C PHE A 103 -7.30 -14.43 14.99
N ALA A 104 -7.00 -14.54 16.28
CA ALA A 104 -6.65 -15.79 16.95
C ALA A 104 -7.85 -16.75 16.99
N GLU A 105 -9.04 -16.24 17.31
CA GLU A 105 -10.30 -16.99 17.20
C GLU A 105 -10.52 -17.48 15.75
N LEU A 106 -10.27 -16.60 14.79
CA LEU A 106 -10.40 -16.93 13.37
C LEU A 106 -9.42 -18.02 12.92
N ALA A 107 -8.18 -17.99 13.41
CA ALA A 107 -7.18 -19.01 13.12
C ALA A 107 -7.56 -20.38 13.72
N ALA A 108 -8.19 -20.37 14.90
CA ALA A 108 -8.64 -21.56 15.64
C ALA A 108 -10.02 -22.09 15.19
N GLU A 109 -10.75 -21.39 14.33
CA GLU A 109 -12.07 -21.78 13.85
C GLU A 109 -11.99 -23.14 13.09
N PRO A 110 -12.71 -24.19 13.57
CA PRO A 110 -12.70 -25.50 12.94
C PRO A 110 -13.32 -25.49 11.53
N ASP A 111 -14.32 -24.65 11.28
CA ASP A 111 -14.87 -24.46 9.93
C ASP A 111 -13.97 -23.50 9.12
N ARG A 112 -13.05 -24.08 8.35
CA ARG A 112 -12.10 -23.31 7.53
C ARG A 112 -12.78 -22.44 6.47
N ASP A 113 -13.95 -22.84 5.98
CA ASP A 113 -14.71 -22.06 5.00
C ASP A 113 -15.34 -20.83 5.66
N ARG A 114 -15.87 -20.99 6.87
CA ARG A 114 -16.30 -19.86 7.71
C ARG A 114 -15.12 -18.94 8.01
N ALA A 115 -13.95 -19.49 8.36
CA ALA A 115 -12.77 -18.70 8.66
C ALA A 115 -12.32 -17.85 7.45
N ALA A 116 -12.25 -18.47 6.26
CA ALA A 116 -11.92 -17.77 5.03
C ALA A 116 -12.95 -16.69 4.66
N ARG A 117 -14.25 -16.94 4.90
CA ARG A 117 -15.31 -15.94 4.69
C ARG A 117 -15.17 -14.74 5.63
N VAL A 118 -14.91 -14.96 6.92
CA VAL A 118 -14.73 -13.87 7.89
C VAL A 118 -13.44 -13.09 7.61
N ALA A 119 -12.35 -13.76 7.19
CA ALA A 119 -11.14 -13.09 6.72
C ALA A 119 -11.42 -12.18 5.51
N PHE A 120 -12.23 -12.66 4.56
CA PHE A 120 -12.65 -11.85 3.41
C PHE A 120 -13.49 -10.64 3.85
N LEU A 121 -14.48 -10.83 4.71
CA LEU A 121 -15.30 -9.72 5.25
C LEU A 121 -14.45 -8.69 5.99
N THR A 122 -13.45 -9.15 6.75
CA THR A 122 -12.50 -8.29 7.46
C THR A 122 -11.74 -7.40 6.48
N ALA A 123 -11.20 -7.98 5.40
CA ALA A 123 -10.50 -7.22 4.37
C ALA A 123 -11.43 -6.32 3.53
N TYR A 124 -12.67 -6.76 3.29
CA TYR A 124 -13.64 -6.05 2.46
C TYR A 124 -14.23 -4.82 3.16
N LEU A 125 -14.66 -4.99 4.42
CA LEU A 125 -15.24 -3.93 5.23
C LEU A 125 -14.17 -3.04 5.87
N TRP A 126 -13.00 -3.63 6.18
CA TRP A 126 -11.92 -3.04 6.98
C TRP A 126 -12.38 -2.66 8.41
N PRO A 127 -11.69 -3.09 9.47
CA PRO A 127 -12.07 -2.75 10.85
C PRO A 127 -12.06 -1.24 11.11
N VAL A 128 -12.92 -0.77 12.03
CA VAL A 128 -13.04 0.65 12.36
C VAL A 128 -12.05 1.00 13.46
N ASP A 129 -10.92 1.60 13.10
CA ASP A 129 -9.89 2.01 14.07
C ASP A 129 -10.45 2.99 15.12
N GLY A 130 -10.02 2.82 16.37
CA GLY A 130 -10.42 3.67 17.50
C GLY A 130 -11.85 3.44 18.02
N ALA A 131 -12.62 2.53 17.42
CA ALA A 131 -13.88 2.07 18.01
C ALA A 131 -13.61 1.18 19.24
N GLU A 132 -14.55 1.13 20.18
CA GLU A 132 -14.50 0.20 21.33
C GLU A 132 -14.44 -1.26 20.86
N ASP A 133 -15.15 -1.57 19.77
CA ASP A 133 -15.08 -2.84 19.08
C ASP A 133 -14.84 -2.61 17.57
N PRO A 134 -13.57 -2.64 17.11
CA PRO A 134 -13.22 -2.42 15.71
C PRO A 134 -13.85 -3.43 14.74
N PHE A 135 -14.24 -4.61 15.23
CA PHE A 135 -14.70 -5.75 14.42
C PHE A 135 -16.22 -5.96 14.49
N ALA A 136 -16.96 -5.09 15.19
CA ALA A 136 -18.40 -5.24 15.41
C ALA A 136 -19.19 -5.46 14.11
N SER A 137 -18.97 -4.62 13.09
CA SER A 137 -19.67 -4.73 11.80
C SER A 137 -19.32 -6.01 11.05
N ILE A 138 -18.07 -6.48 11.16
CA ILE A 138 -17.61 -7.72 10.52
C ILE A 138 -18.31 -8.92 11.15
N ARG A 139 -18.40 -8.97 12.49
CA ARG A 139 -19.15 -10.03 13.19
C ARG A 139 -20.63 -10.00 12.86
N ALA A 140 -21.24 -8.82 12.81
CA ALA A 140 -22.65 -8.67 12.45
C ALA A 140 -22.93 -9.21 11.04
N VAL A 141 -22.14 -8.82 10.04
CA VAL A 141 -22.30 -9.31 8.65
C VAL A 141 -22.00 -10.80 8.52
N ALA A 142 -21.03 -11.31 9.27
CA ALA A 142 -20.72 -12.75 9.30
C ALA A 142 -21.88 -13.59 9.89
N ALA A 143 -22.65 -13.04 10.83
CA ALA A 143 -23.81 -13.70 11.42
C ALA A 143 -25.07 -13.53 10.55
N ASP A 144 -25.29 -12.35 9.98
CA ASP A 144 -26.41 -12.02 9.13
C ASP A 144 -25.97 -11.11 7.96
N PRO A 145 -25.92 -11.61 6.71
CA PRO A 145 -25.58 -10.81 5.55
C PRO A 145 -26.44 -9.55 5.36
N ALA A 146 -27.67 -9.51 5.87
CA ALA A 146 -28.53 -8.33 5.79
C ALA A 146 -27.97 -7.12 6.57
N ALA A 147 -27.12 -7.37 7.58
CA ALA A 147 -26.43 -6.33 8.34
C ALA A 147 -25.43 -5.53 7.48
N LEU A 148 -25.11 -5.98 6.26
CA LEU A 148 -24.20 -5.27 5.36
C LEU A 148 -24.69 -3.85 5.06
N SER A 149 -26.01 -3.67 4.95
CA SER A 149 -26.63 -2.37 4.62
C SER A 149 -26.35 -1.25 5.63
N SER A 150 -26.03 -1.61 6.88
CA SER A 150 -25.73 -0.69 7.98
C SER A 150 -24.30 -0.83 8.51
N ALA A 151 -23.45 -1.61 7.82
CA ALA A 151 -22.09 -1.88 8.26
C ALA A 151 -21.25 -0.60 8.29
N GLN A 152 -20.59 -0.37 9.43
CA GLN A 152 -19.52 0.61 9.52
C GLN A 152 -18.25 0.01 8.92
N THR A 153 -17.44 0.87 8.30
CA THR A 153 -16.27 0.46 7.54
C THR A 153 -15.10 1.36 7.85
N GLY A 154 -13.89 0.80 7.85
CA GLY A 154 -12.68 1.56 8.12
C GLY A 154 -12.00 2.10 6.87
N ALA A 155 -10.82 2.70 7.06
CA ALA A 155 -10.19 3.58 6.08
C ALA A 155 -9.85 2.93 4.74
N MET A 156 -9.51 1.64 4.72
CA MET A 156 -9.15 0.89 3.50
C MET A 156 -10.29 0.03 2.93
N SER A 157 -11.53 0.27 3.37
CA SER A 157 -12.69 -0.48 2.90
C SER A 157 -12.85 -0.44 1.37
N SER A 158 -13.28 -1.57 0.80
CA SER A 158 -13.76 -1.63 -0.59
C SER A 158 -15.28 -1.67 -0.66
N HIS A 159 -15.98 -1.48 0.46
CA HIS A 159 -17.43 -1.50 0.48
C HIS A 159 -18.02 -0.28 -0.22
N ASP A 160 -18.86 -0.57 -1.21
CA ASP A 160 -19.74 0.41 -1.86
C ASP A 160 -21.18 -0.01 -1.54
N PRO A 161 -21.94 0.76 -0.75
CA PRO A 161 -23.32 0.41 -0.40
C PRO A 161 -24.21 0.10 -1.60
N ALA A 162 -23.94 0.70 -2.77
CA ALA A 162 -24.71 0.43 -3.99
C ALA A 162 -24.36 -0.90 -4.69
N LYS A 163 -23.26 -1.54 -4.29
CA LYS A 163 -22.74 -2.77 -4.92
C LYS A 163 -22.41 -3.88 -3.93
N GLY A 164 -22.58 -3.66 -2.63
CA GLY A 164 -22.12 -4.54 -1.56
C GLY A 164 -22.57 -5.98 -1.71
N GLU A 165 -23.88 -6.19 -1.84
CA GLU A 165 -24.48 -7.52 -2.01
C GLU A 165 -23.90 -8.24 -3.23
N ARG A 166 -23.79 -7.53 -4.37
CA ARG A 166 -23.21 -8.10 -5.61
C ARG A 166 -21.75 -8.55 -5.42
N VAL A 167 -20.98 -7.85 -4.58
CA VAL A 167 -19.59 -8.23 -4.28
C VAL A 167 -19.54 -9.49 -3.41
N LEU A 168 -20.41 -9.59 -2.40
CA LEU A 168 -20.51 -10.80 -1.57
C LEU A 168 -20.99 -12.00 -2.40
N ASP A 169 -21.97 -11.80 -3.28
CA ASP A 169 -22.44 -12.84 -4.21
C ASP A 169 -21.30 -13.28 -5.13
N ALA A 170 -20.53 -12.35 -5.70
CA ALA A 170 -19.42 -12.68 -6.57
C ALA A 170 -18.32 -13.47 -5.85
N PHE A 171 -18.01 -13.11 -4.60
CA PHE A 171 -17.10 -13.88 -3.75
C PHE A 171 -17.65 -15.30 -3.50
N GLN A 172 -18.93 -15.42 -3.18
CA GLN A 172 -19.57 -16.71 -2.95
C GLN A 172 -19.54 -17.61 -4.20
N HIS A 173 -19.90 -17.06 -5.36
CA HIS A 173 -19.85 -17.80 -6.63
C HIS A 173 -18.42 -18.23 -7.00
N TRP A 174 -17.41 -17.41 -6.67
CA TRP A 174 -16.02 -17.81 -6.84
C TRP A 174 -15.67 -19.01 -5.94
N ALA A 175 -16.04 -18.95 -4.67
CA ALA A 175 -15.82 -20.00 -3.69
C ALA A 175 -16.52 -21.32 -4.05
N ASP A 176 -17.80 -21.26 -4.45
CA ASP A 176 -18.61 -22.44 -4.77
C ASP A 176 -18.05 -23.26 -5.94
N ARG A 177 -17.42 -22.60 -6.93
CA ARG A 177 -16.75 -23.29 -8.04
C ARG A 177 -15.57 -24.17 -7.61
N SER A 178 -15.03 -23.94 -6.42
CA SER A 178 -13.93 -24.71 -5.85
C SER A 178 -14.37 -25.57 -4.66
N GLY A 179 -15.66 -25.61 -4.34
CA GLY A 179 -16.19 -26.38 -3.22
C GLY A 179 -16.11 -25.68 -1.85
N GLY A 180 -15.85 -24.37 -1.82
CA GLY A 180 -15.83 -23.57 -0.59
C GLY A 180 -14.75 -22.47 -0.60
N PRO A 181 -14.87 -21.42 0.23
CA PRO A 181 -13.89 -20.34 0.32
C PRO A 181 -12.45 -20.81 0.63
N HIS A 182 -12.28 -21.77 1.53
CA HIS A 182 -10.95 -22.31 1.87
C HIS A 182 -10.37 -23.12 0.71
N ALA A 183 -11.16 -24.00 0.09
CA ALA A 183 -10.72 -24.76 -1.08
C ALA A 183 -10.34 -23.84 -2.26
N ALA A 184 -11.07 -22.73 -2.43
CA ALA A 184 -10.75 -21.71 -3.44
C ALA A 184 -9.42 -20.98 -3.18
N LEU A 185 -9.05 -20.78 -1.90
CA LEU A 185 -7.75 -20.23 -1.50
C LEU A 185 -6.61 -21.23 -1.71
N VAL A 186 -6.80 -22.49 -1.33
CA VAL A 186 -5.80 -23.56 -1.50
C VAL A 186 -5.51 -23.82 -2.98
N GLY A 187 -6.54 -23.76 -3.82
CA GLY A 187 -6.42 -23.93 -5.26
C GLY A 187 -6.12 -25.37 -5.67
N ASP A 188 -5.54 -25.55 -6.86
CA ASP A 188 -5.30 -26.87 -7.43
C ASP A 188 -4.04 -27.52 -6.84
N GLU A 189 -4.00 -28.86 -6.88
CA GLU A 189 -2.82 -29.63 -6.53
C GLU A 189 -1.61 -29.20 -7.37
N GLY A 190 -0.45 -29.00 -6.72
CA GLY A 190 0.79 -28.59 -7.38
C GLY A 190 0.96 -27.08 -7.58
N TRP A 191 0.05 -26.24 -7.10
CA TRP A 191 0.33 -24.81 -6.99
C TRP A 191 1.38 -24.54 -5.91
N ASP A 192 2.48 -23.88 -6.29
CA ASP A 192 3.41 -23.31 -5.32
C ASP A 192 2.78 -22.09 -4.61
N PRO A 193 3.32 -21.66 -3.45
CA PRO A 193 2.76 -20.55 -2.68
C PRO A 193 2.63 -19.22 -3.44
N ALA A 194 3.55 -18.92 -4.37
CA ALA A 194 3.51 -17.67 -5.14
C ALA A 194 2.42 -17.73 -6.22
N ARG A 195 2.31 -18.85 -6.93
CA ARG A 195 1.24 -19.11 -7.91
C ARG A 195 -0.12 -19.11 -7.24
N ARG A 196 -0.24 -19.68 -6.04
CA ARG A 196 -1.49 -19.67 -5.26
C ARG A 196 -1.95 -18.25 -4.96
N PHE A 197 -1.04 -17.41 -4.48
CA PHE A 197 -1.30 -15.99 -4.24
C PHE A 197 -1.75 -15.26 -5.52
N ASP A 198 -0.98 -15.35 -6.61
CA ASP A 198 -1.29 -14.67 -7.87
C ASP A 198 -2.66 -15.10 -8.43
N ARG A 199 -2.97 -16.40 -8.39
CA ARG A 199 -4.24 -16.94 -8.91
C ARG A 199 -5.43 -16.58 -8.03
N ALA A 200 -5.29 -16.61 -6.71
CA ALA A 200 -6.35 -16.16 -5.81
C ALA A 200 -6.64 -14.66 -6.04
N PHE A 201 -5.60 -13.84 -6.16
CA PHE A 201 -5.72 -12.41 -6.42
C PHE A 201 -6.44 -12.10 -7.76
N GLU A 202 -6.09 -12.83 -8.83
CA GLU A 202 -6.75 -12.72 -10.13
C GLU A 202 -8.23 -13.12 -10.07
N ARG A 203 -8.54 -14.23 -9.41
CA ARG A 203 -9.89 -14.80 -9.36
C ARG A 203 -10.87 -13.99 -8.50
N LEU A 204 -10.37 -13.24 -7.53
CA LEU A 204 -11.14 -12.26 -6.75
C LEU A 204 -11.49 -10.99 -7.52
N GLY A 205 -11.27 -10.96 -8.84
CA GLY A 205 -11.64 -9.85 -9.72
C GLY A 205 -13.07 -9.34 -9.45
N GLY A 206 -13.25 -8.02 -9.44
CA GLY A 206 -14.50 -7.37 -9.03
C GLY A 206 -14.43 -6.74 -7.63
N VAL A 207 -13.51 -7.20 -6.78
CA VAL A 207 -13.15 -6.55 -5.51
C VAL A 207 -12.00 -5.56 -5.76
N ALA A 208 -11.97 -4.43 -5.04
CA ALA A 208 -10.87 -3.48 -5.20
C ALA A 208 -9.53 -4.11 -4.74
N ARG A 209 -8.42 -3.59 -5.30
CA ARG A 209 -7.07 -4.07 -5.02
C ARG A 209 -6.73 -4.17 -3.51
N PRO A 210 -6.96 -3.15 -2.67
CA PRO A 210 -6.57 -3.21 -1.25
C PRO A 210 -7.24 -4.39 -0.53
N SER A 211 -8.56 -4.57 -0.65
CA SER A 211 -9.25 -5.68 0.01
C SER A 211 -8.85 -7.06 -0.53
N ARG A 212 -8.51 -7.18 -1.82
CA ARG A 212 -7.96 -8.44 -2.35
C ARG A 212 -6.62 -8.76 -1.73
N LEU A 213 -5.72 -7.79 -1.66
CA LEU A 213 -4.40 -8.00 -1.09
C LEU A 213 -4.51 -8.32 0.40
N GLU A 214 -5.27 -7.52 1.15
CA GLU A 214 -5.45 -7.69 2.59
C GLU A 214 -6.08 -9.04 2.94
N PHE A 215 -7.07 -9.50 2.18
CA PHE A 215 -7.67 -10.81 2.39
C PHE A 215 -6.62 -11.92 2.30
N LEU A 216 -5.76 -11.88 1.28
CA LEU A 216 -4.71 -12.88 1.10
C LEU A 216 -3.60 -12.76 2.15
N VAL A 217 -3.32 -11.54 2.63
CA VAL A 217 -2.43 -11.29 3.78
C VAL A 217 -2.99 -11.95 5.03
N ILE A 218 -4.24 -11.68 5.38
CA ILE A 218 -4.90 -12.30 6.54
C ILE A 218 -4.90 -13.83 6.37
N ALA A 219 -5.32 -14.34 5.22
CA ALA A 219 -5.38 -15.78 4.95
C ALA A 219 -4.01 -16.46 5.13
N ALA A 220 -2.93 -15.85 4.63
CA ALA A 220 -1.58 -16.38 4.79
C ALA A 220 -1.10 -16.33 6.25
N ARG A 221 -1.33 -15.21 6.95
CA ARG A 221 -0.89 -15.02 8.34
C ARG A 221 -1.62 -15.91 9.33
N LEU A 222 -2.89 -16.24 9.07
CA LEU A 222 -3.68 -17.18 9.86
C LEU A 222 -3.58 -18.64 9.37
N GLN A 223 -2.66 -18.91 8.43
CA GLN A 223 -2.43 -20.25 7.88
C GLN A 223 -3.71 -20.89 7.28
N LEU A 224 -4.63 -20.08 6.74
CA LEU A 224 -5.77 -20.56 5.95
C LEU A 224 -5.29 -21.17 4.63
N ALA A 225 -4.21 -20.63 4.07
CA ALA A 225 -3.50 -21.23 2.96
C ALA A 225 -2.04 -20.76 2.95
N GLU A 226 -1.12 -21.63 2.55
CA GLU A 226 0.28 -21.25 2.39
C GLU A 226 0.45 -20.36 1.15
N MET A 227 0.89 -19.11 1.32
CA MET A 227 1.04 -18.15 0.23
C MET A 227 2.32 -17.33 0.37
N ASP A 228 2.97 -17.03 -0.75
CA ASP A 228 4.11 -16.10 -0.80
C ASP A 228 3.64 -14.73 -1.33
N ILE A 229 3.51 -13.77 -0.42
CA ILE A 229 3.02 -12.42 -0.72
C ILE A 229 4.19 -11.53 -1.10
N ASN A 230 4.64 -11.67 -2.35
CA ASN A 230 5.83 -11.00 -2.88
C ASN A 230 5.54 -9.81 -3.82
N THR A 231 4.27 -9.38 -3.91
CA THR A 231 3.85 -8.26 -4.75
C THR A 231 2.58 -7.59 -4.22
N MET A 232 2.49 -6.27 -4.37
CA MET A 232 1.29 -5.47 -4.03
C MET A 232 0.25 -5.40 -5.17
N HIS A 233 0.52 -6.06 -6.31
CA HIS A 233 -0.30 -6.02 -7.53
C HIS A 233 -0.69 -4.60 -7.99
N LEU A 234 0.29 -3.69 -8.02
CA LEU A 234 0.08 -2.30 -8.45
C LEU A 234 -0.41 -2.16 -9.91
N SER A 235 -0.32 -3.21 -10.74
CA SER A 235 -0.93 -3.25 -12.07
C SER A 235 -2.46 -3.30 -12.05
N ALA A 236 -3.05 -3.76 -10.95
CA ALA A 236 -4.49 -3.80 -10.74
C ALA A 236 -5.03 -2.57 -9.98
N ALA A 237 -4.14 -1.63 -9.64
CA ALA A 237 -4.50 -0.39 -8.95
C ALA A 237 -5.24 0.58 -9.89
N THR A 238 -6.21 1.31 -9.36
CA THR A 238 -6.83 2.41 -10.11
C THR A 238 -5.85 3.60 -10.17
N PRO A 239 -6.02 4.55 -11.11
CA PRO A 239 -5.17 5.74 -11.18
C PRO A 239 -5.17 6.59 -9.90
N MET A 240 -6.23 6.48 -9.08
CA MET A 240 -6.42 7.23 -7.84
C MET A 240 -6.07 6.40 -6.60
N ASP A 241 -5.58 5.17 -6.77
CA ASP A 241 -5.17 4.32 -5.65
C ASP A 241 -4.04 5.00 -4.85
N PRO A 242 -4.23 5.26 -3.54
CA PRO A 242 -3.26 5.98 -2.73
C PRO A 242 -1.91 5.26 -2.64
N VAL A 243 -1.91 3.92 -2.61
CA VAL A 243 -0.68 3.11 -2.55
C VAL A 243 0.11 3.26 -3.85
N LEU A 244 -0.57 3.19 -5.00
CA LEU A 244 0.08 3.39 -6.30
C LEU A 244 0.71 4.79 -6.39
N LEU A 245 -0.01 5.82 -5.96
CA LEU A 245 0.45 7.20 -5.97
C LEU A 245 1.62 7.42 -5.00
N ALA A 246 1.58 6.84 -3.80
CA ALA A 246 2.67 6.86 -2.84
C ALA A 246 3.92 6.15 -3.38
N ALA A 247 3.76 4.94 -3.92
CA ALA A 247 4.85 4.18 -4.53
C ALA A 247 5.55 4.98 -5.64
N LYS A 248 4.77 5.58 -6.56
CA LYS A 248 5.31 6.45 -7.63
C LYS A 248 6.11 7.62 -7.08
N ARG A 249 5.62 8.23 -5.99
CA ARG A 249 6.25 9.38 -5.35
C ARG A 249 7.51 9.04 -4.59
N ILE A 250 7.50 7.97 -3.80
CA ILE A 250 8.63 7.55 -2.98
C ILE A 250 9.74 6.97 -3.86
N LEU A 251 9.38 6.10 -4.80
CA LEU A 251 10.32 5.38 -5.66
C LEU A 251 10.74 6.19 -6.90
N GLY A 252 10.15 7.36 -7.12
CA GLY A 252 10.53 8.30 -8.19
C GLY A 252 10.32 7.75 -9.61
N ILE A 253 9.40 6.81 -9.79
CA ILE A 253 9.19 6.11 -11.07
C ILE A 253 7.70 5.89 -11.37
N GLY A 254 7.30 6.13 -12.62
CA GLY A 254 5.90 5.99 -13.06
C GLY A 254 5.56 4.66 -13.71
N ASP A 255 6.56 3.88 -14.11
CA ASP A 255 6.40 2.59 -14.79
C ASP A 255 6.06 1.48 -13.78
N ILE A 256 4.98 0.74 -14.02
CA ILE A 256 4.43 -0.24 -13.07
C ILE A 256 5.36 -1.46 -12.89
N ILE A 257 6.02 -1.92 -13.96
CA ILE A 257 6.92 -3.07 -13.88
C ILE A 257 8.14 -2.70 -13.04
N LEU A 258 8.71 -1.51 -13.27
CA LEU A 258 9.85 -1.03 -12.51
C LEU A 258 9.47 -0.63 -11.07
N LEU A 259 8.24 -0.20 -10.83
CA LEU A 259 7.71 0.02 -9.47
C LEU A 259 7.75 -1.26 -8.64
N ARG A 260 7.26 -2.39 -9.19
CA ARG A 260 7.29 -3.69 -8.49
C ARG A 260 8.71 -4.06 -8.09
N ARG A 261 9.65 -3.96 -9.03
CA ARG A 261 11.07 -4.25 -8.78
C ARG A 261 11.64 -3.36 -7.67
N ARG A 262 11.39 -2.04 -7.73
CA ARG A 262 11.90 -1.08 -6.73
C ARG A 262 11.28 -1.26 -5.35
N ALA A 263 9.99 -1.59 -5.28
CA ALA A 263 9.33 -1.90 -4.02
C ALA A 263 9.95 -3.16 -3.36
N ASN A 264 10.25 -4.19 -4.15
CA ASN A 264 10.92 -5.39 -3.64
C ASN A 264 12.37 -5.10 -3.20
N GLU A 265 13.11 -4.27 -3.96
CA GLU A 265 14.45 -3.81 -3.56
C GLU A 265 14.41 -3.02 -2.24
N LEU A 266 13.43 -2.14 -2.05
CA LEU A 266 13.22 -1.40 -0.81
C LEU A 266 12.86 -2.34 0.36
N ALA A 267 11.85 -3.19 0.19
CA ALA A 267 11.40 -4.14 1.22
C ALA A 267 12.55 -5.05 1.67
N HIS A 268 13.34 -5.58 0.73
CA HIS A 268 14.53 -6.37 1.04
C HIS A 268 15.59 -5.57 1.79
N ALA A 269 15.92 -4.36 1.33
CA ALA A 269 16.98 -3.55 1.94
C ALA A 269 16.65 -3.08 3.35
N VAL A 270 15.38 -2.77 3.63
CA VAL A 270 14.92 -2.40 4.98
C VAL A 270 14.47 -3.63 5.80
N GLY A 271 14.50 -4.82 5.18
CA GLY A 271 14.14 -6.12 5.73
C GLY A 271 12.76 -6.19 6.37
N VAL A 272 11.73 -5.75 5.65
CA VAL A 272 10.32 -5.99 5.98
C VAL A 272 9.68 -6.80 4.85
N PRO A 273 8.64 -7.61 5.10
CA PRO A 273 7.96 -8.35 4.04
C PRO A 273 7.24 -7.39 3.09
N VAL A 274 7.11 -7.77 1.82
CA VAL A 274 6.36 -6.98 0.82
C VAL A 274 4.90 -6.77 1.24
N ALA A 275 4.32 -7.72 1.98
CA ALA A 275 2.99 -7.58 2.58
C ALA A 275 2.85 -6.34 3.48
N ALA A 276 3.92 -5.87 4.15
CA ALA A 276 3.88 -4.69 5.01
C ALA A 276 3.78 -3.38 4.21
N MET A 277 4.22 -3.40 2.95
CA MET A 277 4.35 -2.21 2.12
C MET A 277 2.99 -1.58 1.81
N ASP A 278 1.91 -2.37 1.66
CA ASP A 278 0.62 -1.83 1.22
C ASP A 278 0.03 -0.87 2.25
N LEU A 279 -0.06 -1.33 3.50
CA LEU A 279 -0.53 -0.52 4.63
C LEU A 279 0.41 0.65 4.89
N ALA A 280 1.73 0.42 4.84
CA ALA A 280 2.71 1.48 5.06
C ALA A 280 2.58 2.62 4.05
N LEU A 281 2.43 2.28 2.77
CA LEU A 281 2.26 3.26 1.70
C LEU A 281 0.90 3.93 1.75
N PHE A 282 -0.15 3.22 2.19
CA PHE A 282 -1.47 3.80 2.42
C PHE A 282 -1.40 4.87 3.52
N ASN A 283 -0.88 4.54 4.70
CA ASN A 283 -0.72 5.48 5.82
C ASN A 283 0.23 6.64 5.45
N TRP A 284 1.32 6.36 4.73
CA TRP A 284 2.22 7.42 4.27
C TRP A 284 1.52 8.40 3.31
N ALA A 285 0.56 7.92 2.50
CA ALA A 285 -0.24 8.72 1.59
C ALA A 285 -1.32 9.56 2.29
N ALA A 286 -1.84 9.12 3.43
CA ALA A 286 -2.80 9.86 4.25
C ALA A 286 -2.19 11.19 4.76
N GLY A 287 -0.92 11.15 5.14
CA GLY A 287 -0.17 12.29 5.66
C GLY A 287 -0.24 12.39 7.20
N PRO A 288 0.53 13.29 7.81
CA PRO A 288 0.75 13.28 9.27
C PRO A 288 -0.44 13.79 10.10
N GLU A 289 -1.38 14.51 9.50
CA GLU A 289 -2.57 15.03 10.18
C GLU A 289 -3.74 14.03 10.21
N GLU A 290 -3.68 12.99 9.37
CA GLU A 290 -4.69 11.94 9.36
C GLU A 290 -4.32 10.85 10.38
N ALA A 291 -5.33 10.32 11.07
CA ALA A 291 -5.13 9.16 11.94
C ALA A 291 -4.68 7.96 11.09
N ARG A 292 -3.63 7.27 11.54
CA ARG A 292 -3.16 6.04 10.92
C ARG A 292 -4.21 4.94 11.08
N THR A 293 -4.35 4.10 10.07
CA THR A 293 -5.11 2.87 10.20
C THR A 293 -4.20 1.70 10.52
N THR A 294 -4.63 0.82 11.43
CA THR A 294 -3.95 -0.44 11.78
C THR A 294 -4.83 -1.65 11.46
N GLY A 295 -6.05 -1.40 10.98
CA GLY A 295 -7.05 -2.43 10.75
C GLY A 295 -7.56 -2.98 12.08
N GLY A 296 -7.87 -2.09 13.03
CA GLY A 296 -8.46 -2.45 14.32
C GLY A 296 -7.49 -3.02 15.34
N LEU A 297 -6.18 -2.98 15.06
CA LEU A 297 -5.14 -3.50 15.95
C LEU A 297 -4.56 -2.39 16.81
N ASP A 298 -4.47 -2.61 18.11
CA ASP A 298 -3.69 -1.75 19.01
C ASP A 298 -2.23 -2.20 18.99
N VAL A 299 -1.45 -1.60 18.09
CA VAL A 299 -0.05 -1.97 17.85
C VAL A 299 0.83 -0.72 17.74
N GLU A 300 2.02 -0.82 18.33
CA GLU A 300 3.07 0.17 18.16
C GLU A 300 4.19 -0.38 17.27
N ALA A 301 4.91 0.54 16.62
CA ALA A 301 6.09 0.17 15.85
C ALA A 301 7.21 -0.34 16.76
N ASP A 302 7.82 -1.47 16.40
CA ASP A 302 9.01 -1.96 17.08
C ASP A 302 10.19 -0.98 16.86
N ALA A 303 10.78 -0.49 17.96
CA ALA A 303 11.81 0.53 17.93
C ALA A 303 13.10 0.04 17.24
N GLU A 304 13.47 -1.23 17.39
CA GLU A 304 14.65 -1.81 16.74
C GLU A 304 14.40 -1.98 15.24
N VAL A 305 13.21 -2.45 14.85
CA VAL A 305 12.80 -2.53 13.44
C VAL A 305 12.80 -1.15 12.81
N ARG A 306 12.22 -0.15 13.48
CA ARG A 306 12.21 1.24 13.02
C ARG A 306 13.63 1.79 12.87
N ALA A 307 14.51 1.58 13.85
CA ALA A 307 15.89 2.06 13.80
C ALA A 307 16.67 1.44 12.63
N ARG A 308 16.49 0.13 12.40
CA ARG A 308 17.07 -0.58 11.25
C ARG A 308 16.57 -0.03 9.91
N ILE A 309 15.27 0.22 9.77
CA ILE A 309 14.70 0.83 8.56
C ILE A 309 15.27 2.24 8.36
N ALA A 310 15.32 3.05 9.43
CA ALA A 310 15.87 4.40 9.38
C ALA A 310 17.35 4.41 8.94
N GLY A 311 18.16 3.50 9.49
CA GLY A 311 19.56 3.33 9.09
C GLY A 311 19.70 2.90 7.62
N ALA A 312 18.85 2.00 7.14
CA ALA A 312 18.80 1.59 5.73
C ALA A 312 18.34 2.71 4.78
N LEU A 313 17.65 3.73 5.29
CA LEU A 313 17.25 4.94 4.58
C LEU A 313 18.25 6.10 4.75
N GLY A 314 19.40 5.88 5.40
CA GLY A 314 20.43 6.89 5.59
C GLY A 314 20.02 8.02 6.55
N LEU A 315 19.07 7.76 7.45
CA LEU A 315 18.71 8.69 8.51
C LEU A 315 19.72 8.60 9.65
N ALA A 316 20.04 9.74 10.26
CA ALA A 316 20.83 9.75 11.48
C ALA A 316 20.09 8.97 12.59
N PRO A 317 20.82 8.22 13.45
CA PRO A 317 20.23 7.52 14.59
C PRO A 317 19.59 8.49 15.58
#